data_AF-A0A3D4NRP6-F1
#
_entry.id   AF-A0A3D4NRP6-F1
#
_cell.length_a   1.000
_cell.length_b   1.000
_cell.length_c   1.000
_cell.angle_alpha   90.00
_cell.angle_beta   90.00
_cell.angle_gamma   90.00
#
_symmetry.space_group_name_H-M   'P 1'
#
loop_
_entity.id
_entity.type
_entity.pdbx_description
1 polymer ?
#
loop_
_entity_poly.entity_id
_entity_poly.type
_entity_poly.pdbx_seq_one_letter_code
_entity_poly.pdbx_strand_id
1 'polypeptide(L)' 'FIDKLSEFKEAGACGTAAVITPIGGISYNDKLHVFHSETDVGPITQKLYKELTGVQTGDVEAPAGWIVKV' A
#
# COMPACT_ATOMS: atom_id res chain seq x y z
N PHE A 1 -9.11 0.39 18.43
CA PHE A 1 -8.50 0.15 17.11
C PHE A 1 -7.67 1.34 16.63
N ILE A 2 -8.17 2.59 16.68
CA ILE A 2 -7.38 3.79 16.32
C ILE A 2 -6.26 4.13 17.31
N ASP A 3 -6.30 3.58 18.51
CA ASP A 3 -5.33 3.76 19.61
C ASP A 3 -4.05 2.92 19.45
N LYS A 4 -4.01 2.00 18.47
CA LYS A 4 -2.91 1.04 18.27
C LYS A 4 -2.10 1.28 16.99
N LEU A 5 -2.19 2.47 16.39
CA LEU A 5 -1.53 2.75 15.10
C LEU A 5 0.01 2.56 15.16
N SER A 6 0.61 2.78 16.34
CA SER A 6 2.06 2.59 16.56
C SER A 6 2.55 1.15 16.46
N GLU A 7 1.64 0.16 16.40
CA GLU A 7 2.02 -1.23 16.14
C GLU A 7 2.43 -1.46 14.67
N PHE A 8 2.09 -0.53 13.76
CA PHE A 8 2.37 -0.63 12.34
C PHE A 8 3.52 0.29 11.92
N LYS A 9 4.48 -0.26 11.16
CA LYS A 9 5.61 0.49 10.60
C LYS A 9 5.26 1.23 9.29
N GLU A 10 4.25 0.73 8.57
CA GLU A 10 3.77 1.26 7.29
C GLU A 10 2.25 1.07 7.23
N ALA A 11 1.56 1.95 6.49
CA ALA A 11 0.12 1.83 6.20
C ALA A 11 -0.16 2.26 4.76
N GLY A 12 -1.24 1.75 4.17
CA GLY A 12 -1.66 2.09 2.81
C GLY A 12 -3.14 1.82 2.58
N ALA A 13 -3.75 2.58 1.67
CA ALA A 13 -5.09 2.33 1.14
C ALA A 13 -4.98 1.65 -0.22
N CYS A 14 -5.79 0.65 -0.51
CA CYS A 14 -5.76 -0.08 -1.78
C CYS A 14 -7.13 -0.08 -2.47
N GLY A 15 -7.12 -0.12 -3.80
CA GLY A 15 -8.32 -0.12 -4.62
C GLY A 15 -7.99 0.00 -6.11
N THR A 16 -8.91 -0.40 -6.99
CA THR A 16 -8.62 -0.54 -8.44
C THR A 16 -8.00 0.69 -9.08
N ALA A 17 -8.51 1.89 -8.76
CA ALA A 17 -8.00 3.14 -9.35
C ALA A 17 -6.64 3.57 -8.77
N ALA A 18 -6.38 3.25 -7.50
CA ALA A 18 -5.21 3.71 -6.77
C ALA A 18 -4.07 2.68 -6.72
N VAL A 19 -4.39 1.41 -7.01
CA VAL A 19 -3.59 0.22 -6.73
C VAL A 19 -3.22 0.15 -5.25
N ILE A 20 -2.21 0.92 -4.82
CA ILE A 20 -1.87 1.20 -3.43
C ILE A 20 -1.49 2.69 -3.31
N THR A 21 -2.19 3.42 -2.45
CA THR A 21 -1.81 4.76 -1.98
C THR A 21 -1.16 4.65 -0.60
N PRO A 22 0.14 4.94 -0.46
CA PRO A 22 0.82 4.97 0.83
C PRO A 22 0.20 6.01 1.76
N ILE A 23 0.01 5.66 3.04
CA ILE A 23 -0.47 6.59 4.06
C ILE A 23 0.73 7.09 4.85
N GLY A 24 1.07 8.37 4.67
CA GLY A 24 2.14 9.01 5.46
C GLY A 24 1.76 9.15 6.93
N GLY A 25 0.52 9.56 7.21
CA GLY A 25 -0.03 9.61 8.55
C GLY A 25 -1.56 9.72 8.61
N ILE A 26 -2.11 9.46 9.80
CA ILE A 26 -3.53 9.63 10.12
C ILE A 26 -3.65 10.67 11.23
N SER A 27 -4.47 11.70 11.01
CA SER A 27 -4.82 12.67 12.04
C SER A 27 -6.08 12.22 12.77
N TYR A 28 -6.01 12.15 14.10
CA TYR A 28 -7.14 11.80 14.96
C TYR A 28 -7.00 12.50 16.33
N ASN A 29 -8.07 13.15 16.80
CA ASN A 29 -8.10 13.92 18.05
C ASN A 29 -6.90 14.87 18.21
N ASP A 30 -6.66 15.71 17.19
CA ASP A 30 -5.56 16.68 17.11
C ASP A 30 -4.15 16.08 17.20
N LYS A 31 -4.03 14.76 17.03
CA LYS A 31 -2.76 14.04 16.97
C LYS A 31 -2.55 13.43 15.59
N LEU A 32 -1.48 13.86 14.92
CA LEU A 32 -0.99 13.19 13.72
C LEU A 32 -0.13 11.99 14.13
N HIS A 33 -0.52 10.80 13.70
CA HIS A 33 0.31 9.62 13.78
C HIS A 33 0.96 9.37 12.42
N VAL A 34 2.30 9.45 12.35
CA VAL A 34 3.10 9.13 11.16
C VAL A 34 3.56 7.69 11.27
N PHE A 35 3.39 6.91 10.19
CA PHE A 35 3.77 5.49 10.17
C PHE A 35 5.24 5.31 9.78
N HIS A 36 5.58 5.68 8.54
CA HIS A 36 6.93 5.55 7.99
C HIS A 36 7.58 6.91 7.75
N SER A 37 6.96 7.72 6.91
CA SER A 37 7.39 9.07 6.53
C SER A 37 6.19 9.79 5.93
N GLU A 38 6.11 11.12 6.07
CA GLU A 38 5.09 11.92 5.39
C GLU A 38 5.38 12.13 3.90
N THR A 39 6.65 11.95 3.49
CA THR A 39 7.12 12.24 2.13
C THR A 39 7.65 11.02 1.39
N ASP A 40 8.07 9.98 2.12
CA ASP A 40 8.67 8.78 1.55
C ASP A 40 7.76 7.56 1.73
N VAL A 41 7.83 6.65 0.77
CA VAL A 41 7.07 5.39 0.80
C VAL A 41 7.91 4.30 1.42
N GLY A 42 7.34 3.54 2.36
CA GLY A 42 8.04 2.44 3.00
C GLY A 42 8.36 1.28 2.05
N PRO A 43 9.44 0.53 2.32
CA PRO A 43 9.94 -0.51 1.43
C PRO A 43 8.96 -1.67 1.21
N ILE A 44 8.12 -2.01 2.19
CA ILE A 44 7.15 -3.09 2.03
C ILE A 44 6.01 -2.65 1.12
N THR A 45 5.51 -1.43 1.29
CA THR A 45 4.48 -0.84 0.44
C THR A 45 4.94 -0.74 -1.01
N GLN A 46 6.20 -0.31 -1.25
CA GLN A 46 6.78 -0.30 -2.60
C GLN A 46 6.87 -1.70 -3.21
N LYS A 47 7.29 -2.70 -2.44
CA LYS A 47 7.40 -4.08 -2.90
C LYS A 47 6.03 -4.64 -3.31
N LEU A 48 5.00 -4.42 -2.49
CA LEU A 48 3.63 -4.85 -2.78
C LEU A 48 3.07 -4.17 -4.04
N TYR A 49 3.29 -2.87 -4.17
CA TYR A 49 2.86 -2.12 -5.36
C TYR A 49 3.53 -2.69 -6.61
N LYS A 50 4.86 -2.83 -6.61
CA LYS A 50 5.62 -3.34 -7.75
C LYS A 50 5.18 -4.73 -8.18
N GLU A 51 4.99 -5.63 -7.22
CA GLU A 51 4.56 -7.01 -7.49
C GLU A 51 3.18 -7.02 -8.16
N LEU A 52 2.21 -6.32 -7.57
CA LEU A 52 0.84 -6.29 -8.07
C LEU A 52 0.74 -5.62 -9.44
N THR A 53 1.39 -4.48 -9.65
CA THR A 53 1.39 -3.82 -10.96
C THR A 53 2.11 -4.64 -12.01
N GLY A 54 3.21 -5.32 -11.65
CA GLY A 54 3.92 -6.18 -12.57
C GLY A 54 3.08 -7.37 -13.03
N VAL A 55 2.27 -7.95 -12.13
CA VAL A 55 1.28 -8.98 -12.49
C VAL A 55 0.22 -8.42 -13.44
N GLN A 56 -0.27 -7.21 -13.20
CA GLN A 56 -1.30 -6.55 -14.03
C GLN A 56 -0.80 -6.21 -15.44
N THR A 57 0.45 -5.76 -15.58
CA THR A 57 1.06 -5.42 -16.88
C THR A 57 1.63 -6.65 -17.60
N GLY A 58 1.82 -7.76 -16.89
CA GLY A 58 2.45 -8.98 -17.40
C GLY A 58 3.97 -8.99 -17.35
N ASP A 59 4.59 -8.02 -16.64
CA ASP A 59 6.04 -7.99 -16.38
C ASP A 59 6.47 -9.01 -15.31
N VAL A 60 5.53 -9.41 -14.44
CA VAL A 60 5.70 -10.47 -13.42
C VAL A 60 4.69 -11.57 -13.67
N GLU A 61 5.08 -12.83 -13.42
CA GLU A 61 4.20 -13.99 -13.58
C GLU A 61 2.98 -13.89 -12.66
N ALA A 62 1.79 -13.97 -13.25
CA ALA A 62 0.55 -13.90 -12.53
C ALA A 62 0.22 -15.23 -11.83
N PRO A 63 -0.37 -15.20 -10.62
CA PRO A 63 -0.98 -16.38 -10.04
C PRO A 63 -2.04 -16.99 -10.96
N ALA A 64 -2.18 -18.31 -10.91
CA ALA A 64 -3.11 -19.04 -11.76
C ALA A 64 -4.55 -18.47 -11.65
N GLY A 65 -5.15 -18.19 -12.80
CA GLY A 65 -6.53 -17.70 -12.90
C GLY A 65 -6.73 -16.19 -12.68
N TRP A 66 -5.68 -15.40 -12.43
CA TRP A 66 -5.81 -13.96 -12.22
C TRP A 66 -5.94 -13.15 -13.51
N ILE A 67 -5.33 -13.61 -14.61
CA ILE A 67 -5.30 -12.88 -15.88
C ILE A 67 -6.24 -13.54 -16.88
N VAL A 68 -7.16 -12.76 -17.43
CA VAL A 68 -8.00 -13.12 -18.56
C VAL A 68 -7.56 -12.28 -19.76
N LYS A 69 -7.09 -12.94 -20.82
CA LYS A 69 -6.80 -12.25 -22.09
C LYS A 69 -8.12 -11.95 -22.80
N VAL A 70 -8.26 -10.72 -23.29
CA VAL A 70 -9.44 -10.22 -24.01
C VAL A 70 -9.16 -10.25 -25.50
#